data_AF-A0AA46X3G9-F1
#
_entry.id   AF-A0AA46X3G9-F1
#
_cell.length_a   1.000
_cell.length_b   1.000
_cell.length_c   1.000
_cell.angle_alpha   90.00
_cell.angle_beta   90.00
_cell.angle_gamma   90.00
#
_symmetry.space_group_name_H-M   'P 1'
#
loop_
_entity.id
_entity.type
_entity.pdbx_description
1 polymer ?
#
loop_
_entity_poly.entity_id
_entity_poly.type
_entity_poly.pdbx_seq_one_letter_code
_entity_poly.pdbx_strand_id
1 'polypeptide(L)'
;MYRNVRVIPKQLLEQLYVEKQWSVRDVADYFQCSVDTIMRRMKAYDIERRPLKKEINMVHVQALYETGKWSLHSLAKRYDVSTTTMASRMREYGLACQRSSKNVSLDVVRICRAYKSGNSTDAIARMYGVSRWKVHHVLRHMGVSMRPKARKSQRVEEMAYLYMQHHMSTDDIGLAYGVRGSTVAMYLRDRGIEIRTNTLDLDENKIKNLRAQGYGVAKIAQVMGCSATAVRKRLAMKKYISP
;
A
#
# COMPACT_ATOMS: atom_id res chain seq x y z
N MET A 1 -46.51 15.11 -18.69
CA MET A 1 -45.13 15.41 -18.27
C MET A 1 -45.05 15.41 -16.75
N TYR A 2 -44.42 14.41 -16.14
CA TYR A 2 -44.32 14.28 -14.67
C TYR A 2 -43.30 15.29 -14.13
N ARG A 3 -43.76 16.51 -13.80
CA ARG A 3 -42.94 17.64 -13.29
C ARG A 3 -42.65 17.58 -11.78
N ASN A 4 -42.87 16.45 -11.13
CA ASN A 4 -42.68 16.32 -9.67
C ASN A 4 -41.73 15.15 -9.34
N VAL A 5 -40.45 15.47 -9.11
CA VAL A 5 -39.37 14.55 -8.68
C VAL A 5 -39.72 13.79 -7.37
N ARG A 6 -40.79 14.18 -6.68
CA ARG A 6 -41.25 13.54 -5.44
C ARG A 6 -41.90 12.17 -5.65
N VAL A 7 -42.39 11.81 -6.84
CA VAL A 7 -43.06 10.52 -7.07
C VAL A 7 -42.53 9.86 -8.34
N ILE A 8 -41.55 8.96 -8.19
CA ILE A 8 -41.11 8.03 -9.24
C ILE A 8 -41.94 6.76 -9.11
N PRO A 9 -42.84 6.43 -10.06
CA PRO A 9 -43.67 5.23 -9.98
C PRO A 9 -42.84 3.95 -10.10
N LYS A 10 -43.12 2.94 -9.26
CA LYS A 10 -42.41 1.63 -9.28
C LYS A 10 -42.46 0.99 -10.66
N GLN A 11 -43.65 0.85 -11.25
CA GLN A 11 -43.85 0.19 -12.54
C GLN A 11 -43.05 0.85 -13.67
N LEU A 12 -43.03 2.18 -13.72
CA LEU A 12 -42.29 2.91 -14.76
C LEU A 12 -40.78 2.79 -14.55
N LEU A 13 -40.31 2.80 -13.30
CA LEU A 13 -38.90 2.59 -12.99
C LEU A 13 -38.44 1.18 -13.37
N GLU A 14 -39.26 0.17 -13.08
CA GLU A 14 -39.02 -1.23 -13.43
C GLU A 14 -39.01 -1.44 -14.94
N GLN A 15 -39.98 -0.86 -15.66
CA GLN A 15 -40.03 -0.89 -17.12
C GLN A 15 -38.79 -0.27 -17.76
N LEU A 16 -38.35 0.91 -17.30
CA LEU A 16 -37.19 1.59 -17.87
C LEU A 16 -35.88 0.85 -17.54
N TYR A 17 -35.70 0.39 -16.31
CA TYR A 17 -34.44 -0.20 -15.86
C TYR A 17 -34.29 -1.69 -16.21
N VAL A 18 -35.36 -2.49 -16.06
CA VAL A 18 -35.36 -3.95 -16.22
C VAL A 18 -35.72 -4.34 -17.66
N GLU A 19 -36.86 -3.88 -18.18
CA GLU A 19 -37.30 -4.28 -19.53
C GLU A 19 -36.51 -3.57 -20.63
N LYS A 20 -36.42 -2.24 -20.55
CA LYS A 20 -35.72 -1.42 -21.55
C LYS A 20 -34.21 -1.34 -21.33
N GLN A 21 -33.70 -1.89 -20.23
CA GLN A 21 -32.27 -1.97 -19.90
C GLN A 21 -31.55 -0.62 -19.79
N TRP A 22 -32.27 0.50 -19.56
CA TRP A 22 -31.66 1.83 -19.45
C TRP A 22 -30.68 1.93 -18.28
N SER A 23 -29.58 2.67 -18.44
CA SER A 23 -28.66 2.86 -17.33
C SER A 23 -29.33 3.69 -16.23
N VAL A 24 -28.87 3.54 -14.97
CA VAL A 24 -29.40 4.35 -13.85
C VAL A 24 -29.25 5.85 -14.13
N ARG A 25 -28.25 6.25 -14.94
CA ARG A 25 -28.05 7.63 -15.37
C ARG A 25 -29.12 8.05 -16.37
N ASP A 26 -29.39 7.27 -17.41
CA ASP A 26 -30.42 7.60 -18.41
C ASP A 26 -31.82 7.68 -17.76
N VAL A 27 -32.07 6.80 -16.79
CA VAL A 27 -33.30 6.85 -15.97
C VAL A 27 -33.33 8.13 -15.13
N ALA A 28 -32.22 8.52 -14.52
CA ALA A 28 -32.13 9.74 -13.73
C ALA A 28 -32.36 10.99 -14.59
N ASP A 29 -31.79 11.03 -15.80
CA ASP A 29 -31.95 12.11 -16.78
C ASP A 29 -33.40 12.20 -17.25
N TYR A 30 -34.05 11.06 -17.50
CA TYR A 30 -35.47 10.99 -17.86
C TYR A 30 -36.41 11.55 -16.79
N PHE A 31 -36.15 11.19 -15.53
CA PHE A 31 -36.91 11.71 -14.39
C PHE A 31 -36.42 13.10 -13.90
N GLN A 32 -35.39 13.66 -14.54
CA GLN A 32 -34.72 14.91 -14.17
C GLN A 32 -34.37 14.96 -12.67
N CYS A 33 -33.78 13.88 -12.17
CA CYS A 33 -33.41 13.73 -10.77
C CYS A 33 -31.97 13.22 -10.62
N SER A 34 -31.44 13.20 -9.40
CA SER A 34 -30.11 12.63 -9.17
C SER A 34 -30.12 11.11 -9.28
N VAL A 35 -28.99 10.54 -9.70
CA VAL A 35 -28.75 9.09 -9.69
C VAL A 35 -29.01 8.50 -8.30
N ASP A 36 -28.65 9.23 -7.23
CA ASP A 36 -28.93 8.82 -5.85
C ASP A 36 -30.43 8.71 -5.54
N THR A 37 -31.25 9.58 -6.14
CA THR A 37 -32.71 9.53 -5.98
C THR A 37 -33.26 8.24 -6.60
N ILE A 38 -32.81 7.90 -7.82
CA ILE A 38 -33.16 6.61 -8.44
C ILE A 38 -32.67 5.44 -7.60
N MET A 39 -31.42 5.46 -7.11
CA MET A 39 -30.88 4.39 -6.26
C MET A 39 -31.67 4.20 -4.97
N ARG A 40 -32.08 5.28 -4.30
CA ARG A 40 -32.94 5.18 -3.11
C ARG A 40 -34.30 4.57 -3.44
N ARG A 41 -34.89 4.93 -4.58
CA ARG A 41 -36.19 4.38 -5.01
C ARG A 41 -36.09 2.92 -5.43
N MET A 42 -35.06 2.53 -6.16
CA MET A 42 -34.77 1.12 -6.46
C MET A 42 -34.65 0.31 -5.18
N LYS A 43 -33.95 0.82 -4.16
CA LYS A 43 -33.86 0.17 -2.85
C LYS A 43 -35.21 0.10 -2.11
N ALA A 44 -36.00 1.17 -2.16
CA ALA A 44 -37.32 1.21 -1.51
C ALA A 44 -38.36 0.28 -2.17
N TYR A 45 -38.21 0.02 -3.47
CA TYR A 45 -39.09 -0.86 -4.24
C TYR A 45 -38.56 -2.28 -4.42
N ASP A 46 -37.42 -2.59 -3.80
CA ASP A 46 -36.71 -3.86 -3.88
C ASP A 46 -36.35 -4.29 -5.31
N ILE A 47 -35.96 -3.31 -6.14
CA ILE A 47 -35.48 -3.55 -7.50
C ILE A 47 -33.98 -3.85 -7.44
N GLU A 48 -33.62 -5.11 -7.72
CA GLU A 48 -32.23 -5.55 -7.72
C GLU A 48 -31.37 -4.79 -8.75
N ARG A 49 -30.12 -4.53 -8.37
CA ARG A 49 -29.17 -3.88 -9.26
C ARG A 49 -28.59 -4.92 -10.20
N ARG A 50 -28.59 -4.61 -11.50
CA ARG A 50 -27.84 -5.40 -12.48
C ARG A 50 -26.39 -5.53 -12.04
N PRO A 51 -25.79 -6.72 -12.16
CA PRO A 51 -24.43 -6.96 -11.73
C PRO A 51 -23.48 -6.01 -12.45
N LEU A 52 -22.71 -5.23 -11.68
CA LEU A 52 -21.71 -4.31 -12.24
C LEU A 52 -20.59 -5.07 -13.00
N LYS A 53 -20.45 -6.36 -12.73
CA LYS A 53 -19.44 -7.22 -13.31
C LYS A 53 -20.03 -7.95 -14.52
N LYS A 54 -19.72 -7.47 -15.73
CA LYS A 54 -19.86 -8.28 -16.95
C LYS A 54 -19.12 -9.60 -16.72
N GLU A 55 -19.78 -10.72 -17.00
CA GLU A 55 -19.16 -12.03 -16.94
C GLU A 55 -18.18 -12.15 -18.11
N ILE A 56 -16.92 -12.36 -17.79
CA ILE A 56 -15.84 -12.53 -18.77
C ILE A 56 -15.30 -13.93 -18.53
N ASN A 57 -15.30 -14.76 -19.56
CA ASN A 57 -14.67 -16.07 -19.49
C ASN A 57 -13.14 -15.89 -19.45
N MET A 58 -12.58 -15.92 -18.25
CA MET A 58 -11.16 -15.67 -18.02
C MET A 58 -10.25 -16.78 -18.55
N VAL A 59 -10.76 -18.01 -18.68
CA VAL A 59 -10.03 -19.14 -19.31
C VAL A 59 -9.81 -18.83 -20.79
N HIS A 60 -10.84 -18.32 -21.48
CA HIS A 60 -10.71 -17.92 -22.87
C HIS A 60 -9.81 -16.68 -23.02
N VAL A 61 -9.88 -15.70 -22.11
CA VAL A 61 -8.95 -14.56 -22.09
C VAL A 61 -7.49 -15.03 -21.92
N GLN A 62 -7.23 -15.99 -21.04
CA GLN A 62 -5.91 -16.58 -20.85
C GLN A 62 -5.39 -17.24 -22.13
N ALA A 63 -6.19 -18.11 -22.75
CA ALA A 63 -5.79 -18.80 -23.98
C ALA A 63 -5.43 -17.81 -25.11
N LEU A 64 -6.24 -16.76 -25.28
CA LEU A 64 -5.97 -15.71 -26.26
C LEU A 64 -4.69 -14.92 -25.91
N TYR A 65 -4.47 -14.64 -24.63
CA TYR A 65 -3.28 -13.92 -24.18
C TYR A 65 -1.99 -14.72 -24.34
N GLU A 66 -2.02 -16.03 -24.04
CA GLU A 66 -0.88 -16.95 -24.19
C GLU A 66 -0.44 -17.13 -25.64
N THR A 67 -1.35 -16.99 -26.61
CA THR A 67 -0.98 -17.00 -28.03
C THR A 67 -0.08 -15.82 -28.45
N GLY A 68 0.08 -14.80 -27.59
CA GLY A 68 0.96 -13.64 -27.81
C GLY A 68 0.49 -12.65 -28.88
N LYS A 69 -0.60 -12.95 -29.59
CA LYS A 69 -1.19 -12.12 -30.66
C LYS A 69 -2.16 -11.06 -30.14
N TRP A 70 -2.63 -11.20 -28.89
CA TRP A 70 -3.66 -10.33 -28.32
C TRP A 70 -3.08 -9.35 -27.30
N SER A 71 -3.24 -8.07 -27.59
CA SER A 71 -2.93 -6.99 -26.66
C SER A 71 -4.05 -6.81 -25.63
N LEU A 72 -3.74 -6.19 -24.50
CA LEU A 72 -4.74 -5.78 -23.51
C LEU A 72 -5.87 -4.93 -24.13
N HIS A 73 -5.54 -4.05 -25.07
CA HIS A 73 -6.51 -3.20 -25.75
C HIS A 73 -7.43 -3.98 -26.68
N SER A 74 -6.89 -4.92 -27.46
CA SER A 74 -7.70 -5.77 -28.35
C SER A 74 -8.58 -6.75 -27.59
N LEU A 75 -8.12 -7.26 -26.44
CA LEU A 75 -8.95 -8.05 -25.52
C LEU A 75 -10.09 -7.20 -24.94
N ALA A 76 -9.79 -6.01 -24.43
CA ALA A 76 -10.80 -5.10 -23.88
C ALA A 76 -11.88 -4.77 -24.92
N LYS A 77 -11.48 -4.47 -26.16
CA LYS A 77 -12.41 -4.21 -27.27
C LYS A 77 -13.26 -5.44 -27.61
N ARG A 78 -12.66 -6.63 -27.66
CA ARG A 78 -13.37 -7.88 -28.00
C ARG A 78 -14.44 -8.25 -26.97
N TYR A 79 -14.16 -8.04 -25.68
CA TYR A 79 -15.10 -8.32 -24.60
C TYR A 79 -16.00 -7.12 -24.27
N ASP A 80 -15.85 -6.02 -25.00
CA ASP A 80 -16.59 -4.78 -24.82
C ASP A 80 -16.58 -4.34 -23.34
N VAL A 81 -15.35 -4.14 -22.85
CA VAL A 81 -15.06 -3.61 -21.53
C VAL A 81 -13.94 -2.59 -21.63
N SER A 82 -13.83 -1.71 -20.64
CA SER A 82 -12.70 -0.79 -20.58
C SER A 82 -11.36 -1.54 -20.41
N THR A 83 -10.28 -0.94 -20.89
CA THR A 83 -8.92 -1.49 -20.72
C THR A 83 -8.54 -1.66 -19.26
N THR A 84 -9.02 -0.78 -18.38
CA THR A 84 -8.84 -0.86 -16.92
C THR A 84 -9.65 -2.00 -16.32
N THR A 85 -10.88 -2.25 -16.78
CA THR A 85 -11.68 -3.41 -16.37
C THR A 85 -10.97 -4.71 -16.77
N MET A 86 -10.54 -4.83 -18.02
CA MET A 86 -9.82 -6.01 -18.49
C MET A 86 -8.52 -6.23 -17.71
N ALA A 87 -7.74 -5.18 -17.48
CA ALA A 87 -6.50 -5.27 -16.70
C ALA A 87 -6.75 -5.70 -15.25
N SER A 88 -7.84 -5.24 -14.64
CA SER A 88 -8.21 -5.61 -13.29
C SER A 88 -8.64 -7.07 -13.21
N ARG A 89 -9.46 -7.56 -14.17
CA ARG A 89 -9.88 -8.96 -14.23
C ARG A 89 -8.70 -9.90 -14.50
N MET A 90 -7.81 -9.53 -15.41
CA MET A 90 -6.57 -10.27 -15.64
C MET A 90 -5.68 -10.30 -14.39
N ARG A 91 -5.60 -9.20 -13.63
CA ARG A 91 -4.89 -9.17 -12.33
C ARG A 91 -5.52 -10.08 -11.28
N GLU A 92 -6.84 -10.01 -11.11
CA GLU A 92 -7.60 -10.89 -10.20
C GLU A 92 -7.38 -12.36 -10.54
N TYR A 93 -7.26 -12.69 -11.83
CA TYR A 93 -7.02 -14.03 -12.34
C TYR A 93 -5.53 -14.44 -12.39
N GLY A 94 -4.61 -13.59 -11.91
CA GLY A 94 -3.16 -13.88 -11.88
C GLY A 94 -2.41 -13.66 -13.21
N LEU A 95 -3.08 -13.19 -14.26
CA LEU A 95 -2.53 -12.83 -15.56
C LEU A 95 -1.98 -11.39 -15.52
N ALA A 96 -0.94 -11.14 -14.72
CA ALA A 96 -0.46 -9.77 -14.47
C ALA A 96 -0.08 -9.00 -15.76
N CYS A 97 -0.88 -7.99 -16.11
CA CYS A 97 -0.61 -7.05 -17.21
C CYS A 97 0.68 -6.26 -16.92
N GLN A 98 1.74 -6.54 -17.67
CA GLN A 98 2.89 -5.64 -17.75
C GLN A 98 2.71 -4.76 -18.98
N ARG A 99 2.71 -3.44 -18.77
CA ARG A 99 2.95 -2.45 -19.81
C ARG A 99 4.29 -2.78 -20.48
N SER A 100 4.26 -3.48 -21.60
CA SER A 100 5.36 -3.49 -22.56
C SER A 100 4.76 -3.73 -23.94
N SER A 101 4.75 -2.69 -24.76
CA SER A 101 4.41 -2.77 -26.19
C SER A 101 5.49 -3.47 -27.02
N LYS A 102 6.52 -4.03 -26.39
CA LYS A 102 7.51 -4.88 -27.04
C LYS A 102 7.32 -6.31 -26.56
N ASN A 103 6.76 -7.16 -27.44
CA ASN A 103 6.92 -8.61 -27.38
C ASN A 103 8.41 -8.92 -27.62
N VAL A 104 9.25 -8.69 -26.62
CA VAL A 104 10.61 -9.24 -26.63
C VAL A 104 10.43 -10.72 -26.35
N SER A 105 10.68 -11.55 -27.37
CA SER A 105 10.87 -12.99 -27.19
C SER A 105 11.93 -13.18 -26.11
N LEU A 106 11.50 -13.69 -24.96
CA LEU A 106 12.28 -13.69 -23.74
C LEU A 106 12.81 -15.11 -23.54
N ASP A 107 14.06 -15.35 -23.91
CA ASP A 107 14.68 -16.67 -23.77
C ASP A 107 14.99 -16.93 -22.28
N VAL A 108 14.04 -17.60 -21.63
CA VAL A 108 14.07 -17.99 -20.22
C VAL A 108 15.33 -18.81 -19.88
N VAL A 109 15.77 -19.67 -20.80
CA VAL A 109 16.94 -20.54 -20.59
C VAL A 109 18.22 -19.70 -20.54
N ARG A 110 18.34 -18.70 -21.41
CA ARG A 110 19.48 -17.77 -21.39
C ARG A 110 19.53 -16.91 -20.12
N ILE A 111 18.39 -16.46 -19.61
CA ILE A 111 18.34 -15.71 -18.33
C ILE A 111 18.84 -16.56 -17.16
N CYS A 112 18.36 -17.80 -17.06
CA CYS A 112 18.80 -18.73 -16.02
C CYS A 112 20.29 -19.04 -16.14
N ARG A 113 20.80 -19.24 -17.37
CA ARG A 113 22.24 -19.48 -17.62
C ARG A 113 23.09 -18.27 -17.24
N ALA A 114 22.67 -17.06 -17.62
CA ALA A 114 23.37 -15.82 -17.29
C ALA A 114 23.42 -15.56 -15.78
N TYR A 115 22.35 -15.91 -15.05
CA TYR A 115 22.34 -15.81 -13.59
C TYR A 115 23.26 -16.84 -12.94
N LYS A 116 23.23 -18.11 -13.41
CA LYS A 116 24.12 -19.17 -12.93
C LYS A 116 25.60 -18.86 -13.19
N SER A 117 25.93 -18.17 -14.27
CA SER A 117 27.30 -17.70 -14.57
C SER A 117 27.75 -16.51 -13.71
N GLY A 118 26.92 -16.02 -12.80
CA GLY A 118 27.29 -15.01 -11.80
C GLY A 118 26.86 -13.58 -12.13
N ASN A 119 26.11 -13.35 -13.22
CA ASN A 119 25.59 -12.02 -13.52
C ASN A 119 24.53 -11.58 -12.52
N SER A 120 24.52 -10.29 -12.18
CA SER A 120 23.47 -9.71 -11.36
C SER A 120 22.15 -9.61 -12.13
N THR A 121 21.03 -9.57 -11.40
CA THR A 121 19.71 -9.40 -12.03
C THR A 121 19.58 -8.06 -12.76
N ASP A 122 20.32 -7.02 -12.35
CA ASP A 122 20.40 -5.74 -13.06
C ASP A 122 21.19 -5.82 -14.36
N ALA A 123 22.31 -6.56 -14.36
CA ALA A 123 23.10 -6.78 -15.57
C ALA A 123 22.26 -7.54 -16.61
N ILE A 124 21.58 -8.62 -16.18
CA ILE A 124 20.68 -9.41 -17.03
C ILE A 124 19.53 -8.56 -17.57
N ALA A 125 18.92 -7.71 -16.72
CA ALA A 125 17.84 -6.82 -17.15
C ALA A 125 18.28 -5.89 -18.29
N ARG A 126 19.48 -5.29 -18.17
CA ARG A 126 20.06 -4.44 -19.22
C ARG A 126 20.40 -5.20 -20.49
N MET A 127 21.01 -6.39 -20.36
CA MET A 127 21.40 -7.22 -21.52
C MET A 127 20.20 -7.60 -22.40
N TYR A 128 19.07 -7.93 -21.78
CA TYR A 128 17.88 -8.42 -22.51
C TYR A 128 16.81 -7.33 -22.73
N GLY A 129 17.06 -6.09 -22.30
CA GLY A 129 16.09 -4.99 -22.45
C GLY A 129 14.79 -5.21 -21.69
N VAL A 130 14.85 -5.90 -20.55
CA VAL A 130 13.69 -6.26 -19.71
C VAL A 130 13.80 -5.59 -18.34
N SER A 131 12.67 -5.48 -17.63
CA SER A 131 12.71 -4.94 -16.27
C SER A 131 13.43 -5.91 -15.32
N ARG A 132 14.13 -5.36 -14.32
CA ARG A 132 14.73 -6.14 -13.22
C ARG A 132 13.71 -7.07 -12.56
N TRP A 133 12.48 -6.61 -12.40
CA TRP A 133 11.37 -7.40 -11.85
C TRP A 133 11.07 -8.62 -12.72
N LYS A 134 11.06 -8.49 -14.06
CA LYS A 134 10.81 -9.60 -14.97
C LYS A 134 11.90 -10.68 -14.87
N VAL A 135 13.17 -10.28 -14.74
CA VAL A 135 14.29 -11.21 -14.48
C VAL A 135 14.09 -11.95 -13.16
N HIS A 136 13.76 -11.22 -12.08
CA HIS A 136 13.46 -11.82 -10.79
C HIS A 136 12.29 -12.81 -10.86
N HIS A 137 11.22 -12.45 -11.57
CA HIS A 137 10.04 -13.29 -11.76
C HIS A 137 10.40 -14.59 -12.50
N VAL A 138 11.17 -14.49 -13.60
CA VAL A 138 11.65 -15.65 -14.35
C VAL A 138 12.49 -16.58 -13.47
N LEU A 139 13.48 -16.03 -12.74
CA LEU A 139 14.33 -16.85 -11.87
C LEU A 139 13.54 -17.55 -10.77
N ARG A 140 12.57 -16.86 -10.15
CA ARG A 140 11.70 -17.44 -9.13
C ARG A 140 10.80 -18.54 -9.69
N HIS A 141 10.20 -18.31 -10.85
CA HIS A 141 9.31 -19.29 -11.50
C HIS A 141 10.07 -20.54 -11.96
N MET A 142 11.34 -20.39 -12.32
CA MET A 142 12.22 -21.51 -12.68
C MET A 142 12.89 -22.17 -11.45
N GLY A 143 12.46 -21.83 -10.23
CA GLY A 143 12.97 -22.43 -8.99
C GLY A 143 14.42 -22.09 -8.65
N VAL A 144 14.98 -21.01 -9.22
CA VAL A 144 16.36 -20.60 -8.94
C VAL A 144 16.41 -19.84 -7.62
N SER A 145 17.05 -20.43 -6.61
CA SER A 145 17.28 -19.78 -5.31
C SER A 145 18.14 -18.53 -5.48
N MET A 146 17.56 -17.38 -5.16
CA MET A 146 18.22 -16.10 -5.28
C MET A 146 19.30 -15.93 -4.20
N ARG A 147 20.49 -15.46 -4.59
CA ARG A 147 21.58 -15.20 -3.65
C ARG A 147 21.13 -14.22 -2.56
N PRO A 148 21.22 -14.58 -1.26
CA PRO A 148 20.92 -13.66 -0.18
C PRO A 148 21.88 -12.46 -0.21
N LYS A 149 21.37 -11.29 0.18
CA LYS A 149 22.13 -10.03 0.15
C LYS A 149 23.16 -10.04 1.30
N ALA A 150 24.28 -10.73 1.12
CA ALA A 150 25.28 -11.01 2.16
C ALA A 150 25.76 -9.77 2.94
N ARG A 151 25.86 -8.60 2.28
CA ARG A 151 26.25 -7.33 2.91
C ARG A 151 25.30 -6.80 3.99
N LYS A 152 24.07 -7.32 4.11
CA LYS A 152 23.10 -6.86 5.12
C LYS A 152 23.43 -7.40 6.51
N SER A 153 24.00 -8.61 6.63
CA SER A 153 24.21 -9.24 7.95
C SER A 153 25.38 -8.63 8.72
N GLN A 154 26.54 -8.44 8.06
CA GLN A 154 27.74 -7.86 8.68
C GLN A 154 27.48 -6.43 9.20
N ARG A 155 26.72 -5.61 8.45
CA ARG A 155 26.37 -4.25 8.88
C ARG A 155 25.52 -4.23 10.15
N VAL A 156 24.70 -5.24 10.38
CA VAL A 156 23.84 -5.31 11.58
C VAL A 156 24.65 -5.69 12.82
N GLU A 157 25.68 -6.52 12.68
CA GLU A 157 26.60 -6.88 13.76
C GLU A 157 27.44 -5.67 14.21
N GLU A 158 27.96 -4.89 13.28
CA GLU A 158 28.66 -3.64 13.59
C GLU A 158 27.74 -2.63 14.28
N MET A 159 26.49 -2.47 13.80
CA MET A 159 25.50 -1.61 14.46
C MET A 159 25.21 -2.05 15.90
N ALA A 160 25.12 -3.36 16.15
CA ALA A 160 24.95 -3.92 17.48
C ALA A 160 26.15 -3.63 18.39
N TYR A 161 27.37 -3.82 17.86
CA TYR A 161 28.60 -3.52 18.57
C TYR A 161 28.71 -2.03 18.95
N LEU A 162 28.46 -1.11 18.02
CA LEU A 162 28.48 0.34 18.28
C LEU A 162 27.43 0.75 19.30
N TYR A 163 26.26 0.11 19.29
CA TYR A 163 25.20 0.39 20.24
C TYR A 163 25.51 -0.14 21.65
N MET A 164 26.09 -1.34 21.77
CA MET A 164 26.36 -1.98 23.07
C MET A 164 27.67 -1.52 23.71
N GLN A 165 28.75 -1.44 22.95
CA GLN A 165 30.10 -1.19 23.45
C GLN A 165 30.48 0.30 23.42
N HIS A 166 30.08 1.02 22.38
CA HIS A 166 30.38 2.45 22.24
C HIS A 166 29.23 3.36 22.69
N HIS A 167 28.15 2.78 23.21
CA HIS A 167 26.96 3.48 23.72
C HIS A 167 26.33 4.50 22.77
N MET A 168 26.60 4.43 21.46
CA MET A 168 26.06 5.35 20.47
C MET A 168 24.53 5.27 20.41
N SER A 169 23.88 6.38 20.05
CA SER A 169 22.43 6.40 19.85
C SER A 169 22.07 5.70 18.54
N THR A 170 20.83 5.20 18.44
CA THR A 170 20.34 4.60 17.18
C THR A 170 20.33 5.60 16.03
N ASP A 171 20.19 6.90 16.32
CA ASP A 171 20.19 7.96 15.32
C ASP A 171 21.60 8.26 14.80
N ASP A 172 22.61 8.29 15.68
CA ASP A 172 24.02 8.48 15.26
C ASP A 172 24.53 7.30 14.44
N ILE A 173 24.18 6.07 14.86
CA ILE A 173 24.46 4.86 14.09
C ILE A 173 23.73 4.91 12.74
N GLY A 174 22.48 5.38 12.73
CA GLY A 174 21.71 5.55 11.50
C GLY A 174 22.40 6.51 10.53
N LEU A 175 22.84 7.66 11.03
CA LEU A 175 23.56 8.67 10.26
C LEU A 175 24.84 8.11 9.64
N ALA A 176 25.65 7.40 10.44
CA ALA A 176 26.91 6.80 9.98
C ALA A 176 26.71 5.76 8.84
N TYR A 177 25.59 5.04 8.85
CA TYR A 177 25.29 3.98 7.86
C TYR A 177 24.28 4.39 6.78
N GLY A 178 23.84 5.66 6.75
CA GLY A 178 22.87 6.17 5.78
C GLY A 178 21.49 5.52 5.89
N VAL A 179 21.09 5.11 7.09
CA VAL A 179 19.78 4.53 7.40
C VAL A 179 19.07 5.35 8.48
N ARG A 180 17.74 5.25 8.57
CA ARG A 180 17.03 5.90 9.67
C ARG A 180 17.35 5.19 10.99
N GLY A 181 17.47 5.94 12.10
CA GLY A 181 17.70 5.33 13.41
C GLY A 181 16.60 4.35 13.84
N SER A 182 15.36 4.55 13.37
CA SER A 182 14.27 3.56 13.55
C SER A 182 14.53 2.22 12.86
N THR A 183 15.28 2.22 11.74
CA THR A 183 15.71 0.99 11.06
C THR A 183 16.82 0.30 11.84
N VAL A 184 17.74 1.06 12.45
CA VAL A 184 18.75 0.52 13.38
C VAL A 184 18.06 -0.12 14.59
N ALA A 185 17.11 0.57 15.22
CA ALA A 185 16.34 0.06 16.35
C ALA A 185 15.53 -1.20 16.00
N MET A 186 15.08 -1.34 14.75
CA MET A 186 14.46 -2.58 14.27
C MET A 186 15.49 -3.72 14.16
N TYR A 187 16.67 -3.47 13.59
CA TYR A 187 17.72 -4.48 13.48
C TYR A 187 18.26 -4.96 14.83
N LEU A 188 18.39 -4.05 15.79
CA LEU A 188 18.80 -4.38 17.16
C LEU A 188 17.73 -5.25 17.85
N ARG A 189 16.44 -4.92 17.71
CA ARG A 189 15.33 -5.73 18.27
C ARG A 189 15.25 -7.12 17.64
N ASP A 190 15.47 -7.24 16.33
CA ASP A 190 15.51 -8.52 15.61
C ASP A 190 16.64 -9.44 16.13
N ARG A 191 17.68 -8.86 16.71
CA ARG A 191 18.79 -9.55 17.39
C ARG A 191 18.56 -9.74 18.90
N GLY A 192 17.40 -9.37 19.43
CA GLY A 192 17.07 -9.48 20.85
C GLY A 192 17.72 -8.41 21.74
N ILE A 193 18.25 -7.32 21.17
CA ILE A 193 18.86 -6.23 21.93
C ILE A 193 17.77 -5.24 22.35
N GLU A 194 17.65 -5.00 23.66
CA GLU A 194 16.72 -4.01 24.21
C GLU A 194 17.15 -2.57 23.89
N ILE A 195 16.20 -1.76 23.43
CA ILE A 195 16.44 -0.36 23.09
C ILE A 195 16.31 0.48 24.36
N ARG A 196 17.35 1.26 24.65
CA ARG A 196 17.44 2.22 25.75
C ARG A 196 16.28 3.20 25.61
N THR A 197 15.42 3.24 26.61
CA THR A 197 14.32 4.18 26.66
C THR A 197 14.87 5.59 26.83
N ASN A 198 14.38 6.54 26.05
CA ASN A 198 14.70 7.95 26.23
C ASN A 198 13.89 8.54 27.41
N THR A 199 14.03 7.92 28.58
CA THR A 199 13.53 8.45 29.84
C THR A 199 14.57 9.42 30.37
N LEU A 200 14.36 10.71 30.10
CA LEU A 200 15.02 11.76 30.85
C LEU A 200 14.62 11.59 32.32
N ASP A 201 15.59 11.27 33.17
CA ASP A 201 15.44 11.27 34.62
C ASP A 201 15.26 12.73 35.06
N LEU A 202 14.03 13.06 35.40
CA LEU A 202 13.62 14.42 35.75
C LEU A 202 13.03 14.37 37.14
N ASP A 203 13.68 15.07 38.08
CA ASP A 203 13.19 15.20 39.45
C ASP A 203 11.80 15.84 39.46
N GLU A 204 10.79 15.01 39.72
CA GLU A 204 9.39 15.42 39.75
C GLU A 204 9.08 16.40 40.88
N ASN A 205 9.79 16.29 42.01
CA ASN A 205 9.58 17.18 43.15
C ASN A 205 10.09 18.58 42.83
N LYS A 206 11.24 18.66 42.15
CA LYS A 206 11.79 19.93 41.66
C LYS A 206 10.85 20.60 40.64
N ILE A 207 10.26 19.82 39.72
CA ILE A 207 9.26 20.35 38.77
C ILE A 207 8.01 20.89 39.49
N LYS A 208 7.50 20.20 40.51
CA LYS A 208 6.34 20.63 41.31
C LYS A 208 6.64 21.90 42.12
N ASN A 209 7.81 21.96 42.75
CA ASN A 209 8.22 23.12 43.55
C ASN A 209 8.36 24.37 42.67
N LEU A 210 9.00 24.25 41.50
CA LEU A 210 9.08 25.38 40.55
C LEU A 210 7.71 25.80 40.05
N ARG A 211 6.78 24.87 39.86
CA ARG A 211 5.40 25.20 39.47
C ARG A 211 4.64 25.91 40.59
N ALA A 212 4.81 25.49 41.84
CA ALA A 212 4.23 26.14 43.02
C ALA A 212 4.76 27.57 43.24
N GLN A 213 6.02 27.81 42.87
CA GLN A 213 6.65 29.13 42.86
C GLN A 213 6.18 30.05 41.70
N GLY A 214 5.22 29.60 40.88
CA GLY A 214 4.64 30.40 39.80
C GLY A 214 5.39 30.36 38.47
N TYR A 215 6.44 29.54 38.33
CA TYR A 215 7.15 29.41 37.06
C TYR A 215 6.27 28.73 35.99
N GLY A 216 6.24 29.33 34.80
CA GLY A 216 5.58 28.75 33.62
C GLY A 216 6.30 27.50 33.09
N VAL A 217 5.57 26.61 32.42
CA VAL A 217 6.09 25.32 31.90
C VAL A 217 7.36 25.49 31.05
N ALA A 218 7.41 26.53 30.22
CA ALA A 218 8.57 26.80 29.37
C ALA A 218 9.83 27.15 30.18
N LYS A 219 9.67 27.94 31.25
CA LYS A 219 10.78 28.33 32.13
C LYS A 219 11.26 27.15 32.98
N ILE A 220 10.33 26.30 33.43
CA ILE A 220 10.67 25.04 34.10
C ILE A 220 11.46 24.11 33.15
N ALA A 221 11.02 23.99 31.90
CA ALA A 221 11.70 23.16 30.90
C ALA A 221 13.14 23.63 30.63
N GLN A 222 13.35 24.95 30.56
CA GLN A 222 14.67 25.55 30.42
C GLN A 222 15.57 25.28 31.63
N VAL A 223 15.05 25.47 32.86
CA VAL A 223 15.79 25.20 34.10
C VAL A 223 16.14 23.72 34.26
N MET A 224 15.26 22.83 33.78
CA MET A 224 15.44 21.38 33.85
C MET A 224 16.20 20.80 32.65
N GLY A 225 16.65 21.63 31.69
CA GLY A 225 17.38 21.16 30.50
C GLY A 225 16.59 20.19 29.63
N CYS A 226 15.25 20.30 29.61
CA CYS A 226 14.37 19.33 28.96
C CYS A 226 13.29 19.99 28.09
N SER A 227 12.52 19.18 27.36
CA SER A 227 11.43 19.69 26.53
C SER A 227 10.20 20.07 27.37
N ALA A 228 9.47 21.11 26.95
CA ALA A 228 8.21 21.51 27.59
C ALA A 228 7.12 20.42 27.55
N THR A 229 7.21 19.47 26.62
CA THR A 229 6.38 18.26 26.55
C THR A 229 6.73 17.26 27.65
N ALA A 230 8.01 17.08 27.99
CA ALA A 230 8.43 16.25 29.11
C ALA A 230 7.87 16.78 30.43
N VAL A 231 8.03 18.10 30.69
CA VAL A 231 7.48 18.75 31.91
C VAL A 231 5.95 18.60 32.00
N ARG A 232 5.21 18.81 30.89
CA ARG A 232 3.75 18.61 30.86
C ARG A 232 3.31 17.19 31.18
N LYS A 233 4.00 16.18 30.64
CA LYS A 233 3.68 14.77 30.92
C LYS A 233 3.81 14.44 32.41
N ARG A 234 4.86 14.93 33.09
CA ARG A 234 5.06 14.68 34.53
C ARG A 234 4.04 15.42 35.41
N LEU A 235 3.65 16.65 35.03
CA LEU A 235 2.59 17.39 35.73
C LEU A 235 1.19 16.76 35.54
N ALA A 236 0.95 16.02 34.45
CA ALA A 236 -0.34 15.43 34.12
C ALA A 236 -0.62 14.05 34.76
N MET A 237 0.40 13.35 35.27
CA MET A 237 0.31 11.95 35.71
C MET A 237 -0.52 11.69 36.98
N LYS A 238 -1.18 12.69 37.59
CA LYS A 238 -1.91 12.53 38.86
C LYS A 238 -3.41 12.92 38.84
N LYS A 239 -4.09 12.84 37.70
CA LYS A 239 -5.58 12.91 37.65
C LYS A 239 -6.29 11.56 37.76
N TYR A 240 -5.56 10.46 37.77
CA TYR A 240 -6.11 9.11 37.98
C TYR A 240 -5.21 8.38 38.96
N ILE A 241 -5.56 8.43 40.24
CA ILE A 241 -5.40 7.42 41.31
C ILE A 241 -5.91 8.13 42.57
N SER A 242 -7.18 7.88 42.89
CA SER A 242 -7.73 7.96 44.24
C SER A 242 -8.79 6.86 44.30
N PRO A 243 -8.76 5.95 45.28
CA PRO A 243 -9.98 5.68 46.02
C PRO A 243 -10.41 6.93 46.79
#